data_AF-A0A0M9DPW8-F1
#
_entry.id   AF-A0A0M9DPW8-F1
#
_cell.length_a   1.000
_cell.length_b   1.000
_cell.length_c   1.000
_cell.angle_alpha   90.00
_cell.angle_beta   90.00
_cell.angle_gamma   90.00
#
_symmetry.space_group_name_H-M   'P 1'
#
loop_
_entity.id
_entity.type
_entity.pdbx_description
1 polymer ?
#
loop_
_entity_poly.entity_id
_entity_poly.type
_entity_poly.pdbx_seq_one_letter_code
_entity_poly.pdbx_strand_id
1 'polypeptide(L)'
;MTIFYACNSTSEQKGSGKSNQEFNNELQQEHLDLTKEHSSWEEERRAFQSHFDTLKIIYDVAKAQHDLGYDEVVEKLNKLMVDHSTLISDHVKMIDEHTSTLEKHQKSEITDKQADDKHREFYSRHKDIRDKHDKVTDEYKLLIKKQEEFITKAGGKFPTLKTGESVKTEDSKPKTDSTKKDSTKK
;
A
#
# COMPACT_ATOMS: atom_id res chain seq x y z
N MET A 1 54.97 -44.99 -31.72
CA MET A 1 54.70 -44.65 -30.31
C MET A 1 53.63 -43.57 -30.31
N THR A 2 52.37 -43.98 -30.16
CA THR A 2 51.20 -43.12 -30.34
C THR A 2 50.83 -42.52 -28.99
N ILE A 3 50.76 -41.19 -28.92
CA ILE A 3 50.39 -40.42 -27.74
C ILE A 3 48.87 -40.40 -27.64
N PHE A 4 48.29 -40.94 -26.57
CA PHE A 4 46.89 -40.74 -26.22
C PHE A 4 46.77 -39.59 -25.22
N TYR A 5 46.25 -38.46 -25.69
CA TYR A 5 45.69 -37.41 -24.85
C TYR A 5 44.35 -37.90 -24.30
N ALA A 6 44.23 -37.97 -22.97
CA ALA A 6 42.93 -38.07 -22.31
C ALA A 6 42.58 -36.68 -21.75
N CYS A 7 41.73 -35.96 -22.48
CA CYS A 7 40.94 -34.87 -21.93
C CYS A 7 39.93 -35.47 -20.95
N ASN A 8 40.06 -35.15 -19.66
CA ASN A 8 38.99 -35.39 -18.70
C ASN A 8 38.40 -34.04 -18.29
N SER A 9 37.38 -33.63 -19.03
CA SER A 9 36.49 -32.53 -18.67
C SER A 9 35.24 -33.06 -17.97
N THR A 10 34.60 -32.17 -17.21
CA THR A 10 33.25 -32.23 -16.64
C THR A 10 33.04 -33.07 -15.37
N SER A 11 33.14 -32.40 -14.22
CA SER A 11 32.13 -32.54 -13.18
C SER A 11 31.16 -31.36 -13.28
N GLU A 12 30.00 -31.61 -13.89
CA GLU A 12 28.85 -30.72 -13.92
C GLU A 12 28.41 -30.38 -12.49
N GLN A 13 28.41 -29.10 -12.14
CA GLN A 13 27.76 -28.59 -10.92
C GLN A 13 26.25 -28.43 -11.20
N LYS A 14 25.51 -29.54 -11.28
CA LYS A 14 24.04 -29.56 -11.33
C LYS A 14 23.50 -29.37 -9.91
N GLY A 15 23.29 -28.11 -9.51
CA GLY A 15 22.67 -27.79 -8.21
C GLY A 15 21.88 -26.49 -8.13
N SER A 16 22.05 -25.54 -9.06
CA SER A 16 21.56 -24.15 -8.86
C SER A 16 20.14 -23.84 -9.37
N GLY A 17 19.49 -24.75 -10.13
CA GLY A 17 18.24 -24.42 -10.82
C GLY A 17 16.99 -24.31 -9.93
N LYS A 18 16.88 -25.11 -8.86
CA LYS A 18 15.70 -25.13 -7.97
C LYS A 18 15.74 -24.01 -6.92
N SER A 19 16.90 -23.77 -6.33
CA SER A 19 17.09 -22.75 -5.29
C SER A 19 16.84 -21.33 -5.82
N ASN A 20 17.26 -21.05 -7.07
CA ASN A 20 17.05 -19.74 -7.67
C ASN A 20 15.57 -19.50 -8.04
N GLN A 21 14.84 -20.55 -8.43
CA GLN A 21 13.41 -20.45 -8.71
C GLN A 21 12.58 -20.21 -7.45
N GLU A 22 12.89 -20.90 -6.35
CA GLU A 22 12.19 -20.74 -5.08
C GLU A 22 12.36 -19.33 -4.51
N PHE A 23 13.59 -18.81 -4.50
CA PHE A 23 13.88 -17.45 -4.06
C PHE A 23 13.21 -16.38 -4.93
N ASN A 24 13.18 -16.57 -6.26
CA ASN A 24 12.45 -15.68 -7.16
C ASN A 24 10.94 -15.66 -6.87
N ASN A 25 10.34 -16.82 -6.57
CA ASN A 25 8.92 -16.89 -6.23
C ASN A 25 8.63 -16.17 -4.91
N GLU A 26 9.52 -16.29 -3.92
CA GLU A 26 9.41 -15.58 -2.64
C GLU A 26 9.45 -14.07 -2.84
N LEU A 27 10.44 -13.55 -3.56
CA LEU A 27 10.54 -12.12 -3.87
C LEU A 27 9.32 -11.61 -4.66
N GLN A 28 8.81 -12.40 -5.61
CA GLN A 28 7.58 -12.04 -6.33
C GLN A 28 6.37 -11.95 -5.40
N GLN A 29 6.21 -12.92 -4.50
CA GLN A 29 5.10 -12.93 -3.56
C GLN A 29 5.17 -11.74 -2.60
N GLU A 30 6.34 -11.44 -2.07
CA GLU A 30 6.55 -10.27 -1.21
C GLU A 30 6.23 -8.97 -1.93
N HIS A 31 6.67 -8.82 -3.19
CA HIS A 31 6.33 -7.64 -3.98
C HIS A 31 4.81 -7.46 -4.14
N LEU A 32 4.08 -8.56 -4.38
CA LEU A 32 2.61 -8.52 -4.45
C LEU A 32 2.00 -8.09 -3.12
N ASP A 33 2.53 -8.56 -2.01
CA ASP A 33 2.01 -8.24 -0.68
C ASP A 33 2.32 -6.79 -0.28
N LEU A 34 3.51 -6.27 -0.60
CA LEU A 34 3.87 -4.85 -0.44
C LEU A 34 2.96 -3.94 -1.28
N THR A 35 2.66 -4.34 -2.51
CA THR A 35 1.77 -3.56 -3.41
C THR A 35 0.34 -3.51 -2.87
N LYS A 36 -0.17 -4.62 -2.32
CA LYS A 36 -1.48 -4.65 -1.65
C LYS A 36 -1.49 -3.79 -0.40
N GLU A 37 -0.45 -3.91 0.43
CA GLU A 37 -0.31 -3.09 1.65
C GLU A 37 -0.28 -1.60 1.31
N HIS A 38 0.51 -1.19 0.31
CA HIS A 38 0.53 0.19 -0.18
C HIS A 38 -0.85 0.68 -0.60
N SER A 39 -1.58 -0.14 -1.36
CA SER A 39 -2.95 0.19 -1.78
C SER A 39 -3.88 0.37 -0.57
N SER A 40 -3.76 -0.50 0.43
CA SER A 40 -4.51 -0.38 1.68
C SER A 40 -4.17 0.91 2.46
N TRP A 41 -2.91 1.31 2.50
CA TRP A 41 -2.49 2.55 3.18
C TRP A 41 -2.97 3.80 2.43
N GLU A 42 -2.99 3.78 1.10
CA GLU A 42 -3.58 4.87 0.31
C GLU A 42 -5.08 5.01 0.56
N GLU A 43 -5.81 3.88 0.65
CA GLU A 43 -7.23 3.89 1.02
C GLU A 43 -7.45 4.45 2.43
N GLU A 44 -6.64 4.03 3.41
CA GLU A 44 -6.69 4.56 4.77
C GLU A 44 -6.43 6.07 4.80
N ARG A 45 -5.36 6.55 4.15
CA ARG A 45 -5.03 7.97 4.06
C ARG A 45 -6.18 8.78 3.46
N ARG A 46 -6.81 8.28 2.40
CA ARG A 46 -7.98 8.93 1.78
C ARG A 46 -9.17 8.98 2.73
N ALA A 47 -9.41 7.90 3.48
CA ALA A 47 -10.46 7.85 4.49
C ALA A 47 -10.18 8.86 5.61
N PHE A 48 -8.93 8.98 6.07
CA PHE A 48 -8.52 9.92 7.10
C PHE A 48 -8.73 11.37 6.66
N GLN A 49 -8.31 11.70 5.44
CA GLN A 49 -8.50 13.02 4.86
C GLN A 49 -9.99 13.37 4.76
N SER A 50 -10.79 12.47 4.18
CA SER A 50 -12.24 12.66 4.02
C SER A 50 -12.94 12.86 5.36
N HIS A 51 -12.58 12.05 6.36
CA HIS A 51 -13.16 12.18 7.70
C HIS A 51 -12.77 13.50 8.36
N PHE A 52 -11.50 13.89 8.29
CA PHE A 52 -11.02 15.16 8.81
C PHE A 52 -11.73 16.36 8.17
N ASP A 53 -11.86 16.37 6.84
CA ASP A 53 -12.56 17.43 6.10
C ASP A 53 -14.04 17.51 6.50
N THR A 54 -14.68 16.36 6.68
CA THR A 54 -16.08 16.28 7.16
C THR A 54 -16.23 16.88 8.54
N LEU A 55 -15.38 16.50 9.50
CA LEU A 55 -15.42 17.03 10.86
C LEU A 55 -15.15 18.54 10.88
N LYS A 56 -14.23 19.01 10.02
CA LYS A 56 -13.94 20.43 9.89
C LYS A 56 -15.16 21.24 9.48
N ILE A 57 -15.89 20.77 8.47
CA ILE A 57 -17.14 21.41 8.01
C ILE A 57 -18.18 21.42 9.14
N ILE A 58 -18.35 20.30 9.85
CA ILE A 58 -19.33 20.22 10.95
C ILE A 58 -18.98 21.22 12.04
N TYR A 59 -17.71 21.32 12.42
CA TYR A 59 -17.26 22.30 13.40
C TYR A 59 -17.52 23.73 12.93
N ASP A 60 -17.17 24.06 11.68
CA ASP A 60 -17.36 25.40 11.12
C ASP A 60 -18.83 25.81 11.07
N VAL A 61 -19.75 24.86 10.88
CA VAL A 61 -21.21 25.10 10.94
C VAL A 61 -21.70 25.25 12.39
N ALA A 62 -21.14 24.49 13.33
CA ALA A 62 -21.60 24.46 14.71
C ALA A 62 -21.04 25.61 15.56
N LYS A 63 -19.84 26.12 15.26
CA LYS A 63 -19.13 27.07 16.12
C LYS A 63 -19.87 28.40 16.21
N ALA A 64 -20.25 28.78 17.43
CA ALA A 64 -20.78 30.12 17.71
C ALA A 64 -19.68 31.18 17.82
N GLN A 65 -18.47 30.77 18.24
CA GLN A 65 -17.30 31.61 18.40
C GLN A 65 -16.04 30.84 17.99
N HIS A 66 -14.99 31.58 17.67
CA HIS A 66 -13.68 31.02 17.31
C HIS A 66 -12.98 30.41 18.54
N ASP A 67 -12.37 29.23 18.38
CA ASP A 67 -11.66 28.52 19.45
C ASP A 67 -10.21 28.25 19.00
N LEU A 68 -9.25 28.90 19.67
CA LEU A 68 -7.83 28.75 19.36
C LEU A 68 -7.33 27.31 19.59
N GLY A 69 -7.91 26.59 20.55
CA GLY A 69 -7.54 25.19 20.81
C GLY A 69 -7.98 24.26 19.69
N TYR A 70 -9.08 24.59 19.00
CA TYR A 70 -9.50 23.86 17.81
C TYR A 70 -8.51 24.05 16.66
N ASP A 71 -8.04 25.28 16.43
CA ASP A 71 -7.09 25.57 15.36
C ASP A 71 -5.78 24.81 15.56
N GLU A 72 -5.27 24.74 16.80
CA GLU A 72 -4.07 23.94 17.11
C GLU A 72 -4.26 22.44 16.78
N VAL A 73 -5.46 21.89 16.99
CA VAL A 73 -5.77 20.50 16.63
C VAL A 73 -5.81 20.34 15.12
N VAL A 74 -6.44 21.27 14.40
CA VAL A 74 -6.51 21.29 12.94
C VAL A 74 -5.11 21.41 12.31
N GLU A 75 -4.25 22.27 12.84
CA GLU A 75 -2.85 22.40 12.38
C GLU A 75 -2.07 21.10 12.57
N LYS A 76 -2.21 20.44 13.73
CA LYS A 76 -1.59 19.15 13.99
C LYS A 76 -2.11 18.06 13.05
N LEU A 77 -3.42 18.01 12.82
CA LEU A 77 -4.03 17.06 11.87
C LEU A 77 -3.53 17.29 10.43
N ASN A 78 -3.46 18.54 9.97
CA ASN A 78 -2.91 18.86 8.65
C ASN A 78 -1.45 18.38 8.52
N LYS A 79 -0.61 18.67 9.52
CA LYS A 79 0.76 18.19 9.53
C LYS A 79 0.83 16.66 9.47
N LEU A 80 -0.01 15.99 10.26
CA LEU A 80 -0.07 14.54 10.28
C LEU A 80 -0.49 13.93 8.93
N MET A 81 -1.43 14.57 8.20
CA MET A 81 -1.81 14.15 6.85
C MET A 81 -0.67 14.33 5.84
N VAL A 82 0.14 15.38 5.98
CA VAL A 82 1.36 15.58 5.17
C VAL A 82 2.39 14.50 5.49
N ASP A 83 2.60 14.19 6.77
CA ASP A 83 3.52 13.14 7.22
C ASP A 83 3.07 11.76 6.70
N HIS A 84 1.77 11.44 6.75
CA HIS A 84 1.21 10.19 6.19
C HIS A 84 1.41 10.10 4.68
N SER A 85 1.18 11.20 3.95
CA SER A 85 1.39 11.27 2.50
C SER A 85 2.85 11.07 2.12
N THR A 86 3.77 11.64 2.92
CA THR A 86 5.22 11.47 2.74
C THR A 86 5.60 10.02 2.96
N LEU A 87 5.05 9.37 3.99
CA LEU A 87 5.30 7.97 4.30
C LEU A 87 4.83 7.03 3.19
N ILE A 88 3.65 7.27 2.63
CA ILE A 88 3.13 6.51 1.50
C ILE A 88 4.01 6.71 0.25
N SER A 89 4.49 7.94 0.04
CA SER A 89 5.43 8.25 -1.05
C SER A 89 6.78 7.55 -0.87
N ASP A 90 7.26 7.40 0.36
CA ASP A 90 8.49 6.65 0.64
C ASP A 90 8.27 5.13 0.50
N HIS A 91 7.07 4.65 0.82
CA HIS A 91 6.70 3.26 0.63
C HIS A 91 6.71 2.87 -0.86
N VAL A 92 6.15 3.71 -1.75
CA VAL A 92 6.19 3.42 -3.20
C VAL A 92 7.60 3.43 -3.76
N LYS A 93 8.47 4.36 -3.33
CA LYS A 93 9.88 4.36 -3.75
C LYS A 93 10.59 3.07 -3.34
N MET A 94 10.31 2.57 -2.14
CA MET A 94 10.87 1.30 -1.67
C MET A 94 10.37 0.12 -2.52
N ILE A 95 9.09 0.10 -2.89
CA ILE A 95 8.51 -0.91 -3.80
C ILE A 95 9.17 -0.83 -5.19
N ASP A 96 9.43 0.36 -5.72
CA ASP A 96 10.11 0.56 -7.01
C ASP A 96 11.54 0.00 -6.97
N GLU A 97 12.28 0.28 -5.89
CA GLU A 97 13.62 -0.27 -5.68
C GLU A 97 13.62 -1.80 -5.55
N HIS A 98 12.62 -2.35 -4.84
CA HIS A 98 12.41 -3.80 -4.73
C HIS A 98 12.13 -4.42 -6.09
N THR A 99 11.27 -3.79 -6.90
CA THR A 99 10.95 -4.20 -8.28
C THR A 99 12.20 -4.23 -9.14
N SER A 100 13.03 -3.19 -9.08
CA SER A 100 14.30 -3.15 -9.82
C SER A 100 15.24 -4.29 -9.43
N THR A 101 15.29 -4.64 -8.15
CA THR A 101 16.12 -5.74 -7.64
C THR A 101 15.61 -7.09 -8.15
N LEU A 102 14.30 -7.31 -8.08
CA LEU A 102 13.65 -8.51 -8.60
C LEU A 102 13.91 -8.69 -10.11
N GLU A 103 13.74 -7.63 -10.91
CA GLU A 103 13.99 -7.68 -12.35
C GLU A 103 15.44 -8.01 -12.70
N LYS A 104 16.40 -7.40 -11.98
CA LYS A 104 17.84 -7.68 -12.17
C LYS A 104 18.17 -9.12 -11.80
N HIS A 105 17.58 -9.64 -10.72
CA HIS A 105 17.78 -11.01 -10.29
C HIS A 105 17.20 -12.01 -11.29
N GLN A 106 15.98 -11.77 -11.79
CA GLN A 106 15.36 -12.60 -12.84
C GLN A 106 16.16 -12.62 -14.14
N LYS A 107 16.76 -11.48 -14.52
CA LYS A 107 17.66 -11.39 -15.69
C LYS A 107 19.07 -11.93 -15.41
N SER A 108 19.32 -12.45 -14.21
CA SER A 108 20.64 -12.92 -13.76
C SER A 108 21.74 -11.85 -13.83
N GLU A 109 21.37 -10.57 -13.74
CA GLU A 109 22.30 -9.43 -13.71
C GLU A 109 22.94 -9.26 -12.33
N ILE A 110 22.29 -9.78 -11.29
CA ILE A 110 22.81 -9.87 -9.92
C ILE A 110 22.73 -11.31 -9.41
N THR A 111 23.64 -11.67 -8.52
CA THR A 111 23.66 -12.99 -7.87
C THR A 111 22.61 -13.11 -6.77
N ASP A 112 22.25 -14.33 -6.39
CA ASP A 112 21.36 -14.62 -5.26
C ASP A 112 21.84 -13.92 -3.98
N LYS A 113 23.14 -13.93 -3.70
CA LYS A 113 23.72 -13.24 -2.53
C LYS A 113 23.49 -11.73 -2.58
N GLN A 114 23.67 -11.10 -3.74
CA GLN A 114 23.45 -9.66 -3.88
C GLN A 114 21.97 -9.29 -3.76
N ALA A 115 21.08 -10.13 -4.29
CA ALA A 115 19.64 -9.95 -4.15
C ALA A 115 19.19 -10.14 -2.68
N ASP A 116 19.73 -11.14 -1.98
CA ASP A 116 19.49 -11.41 -0.56
C ASP A 116 20.04 -10.29 0.36
N ASP A 117 21.23 -9.75 0.07
CA ASP A 117 21.77 -8.57 0.76
C ASP A 117 20.84 -7.35 0.60
N LYS A 118 20.32 -7.13 -0.62
CA LYS A 118 19.36 -6.06 -0.91
C LYS A 118 18.02 -6.30 -0.23
N HIS A 119 17.54 -7.53 -0.22
CA HIS A 119 16.32 -7.95 0.45
C HIS A 119 16.34 -7.64 1.95
N ARG A 120 17.43 -7.94 2.64
CA ARG A 120 17.60 -7.55 4.05
C ARG A 120 17.53 -6.04 4.28
N GLU A 121 18.12 -5.25 3.38
CA GLU A 121 18.06 -3.80 3.42
C GLU A 121 16.60 -3.30 3.26
N PHE A 122 15.87 -3.88 2.31
CA PHE A 122 14.45 -3.58 2.09
C PHE A 122 13.61 -3.93 3.32
N TYR A 123 13.78 -5.12 3.88
CA TYR A 123 13.01 -5.55 5.05
C TYR A 123 13.22 -4.61 6.25
N SER A 124 14.45 -4.18 6.50
CA SER A 124 14.73 -3.21 7.57
C SER A 124 14.03 -1.88 7.32
N ARG A 125 14.09 -1.35 6.10
CA ARG A 125 13.43 -0.09 5.73
C ARG A 125 11.92 -0.21 5.79
N HIS A 126 11.36 -1.33 5.33
CA HIS A 126 9.93 -1.60 5.36
C HIS A 126 9.40 -1.59 6.80
N LYS A 127 10.11 -2.26 7.71
CA LYS A 127 9.79 -2.22 9.13
C LYS A 127 9.78 -0.80 9.68
N ASP A 128 10.80 0.00 9.38
CA ASP A 128 10.86 1.40 9.84
C ASP A 128 9.70 2.26 9.30
N ILE A 129 9.33 2.05 8.03
CA ILE A 129 8.18 2.72 7.40
C ILE A 129 6.88 2.28 8.10
N ARG A 130 6.69 0.99 8.33
CA ARG A 130 5.51 0.44 9.01
C ARG A 130 5.39 0.95 10.45
N ASP A 131 6.48 0.97 11.21
CA ASP A 131 6.48 1.49 12.58
C ASP A 131 6.11 2.98 12.63
N LYS A 132 6.48 3.76 11.60
CA LYS A 132 6.05 5.16 11.46
C LYS A 132 4.59 5.26 11.05
N HIS A 133 4.12 4.38 10.17
CA HIS A 133 2.71 4.33 9.76
C HIS A 133 1.80 4.12 10.96
N ASP A 134 2.11 3.12 11.79
CA ASP A 134 1.33 2.80 12.99
C ASP A 134 1.27 3.99 13.96
N LYS A 135 2.39 4.71 14.15
CA LYS A 135 2.44 5.93 14.97
C LYS A 135 1.54 7.04 14.43
N VAL A 136 1.60 7.27 13.11
CA VAL A 136 0.75 8.27 12.44
C VAL A 136 -0.72 7.92 12.61
N THR A 137 -1.07 6.66 12.42
CA THR A 137 -2.45 6.17 12.56
C THR A 137 -2.97 6.28 13.99
N ASP A 138 -2.13 6.01 14.99
CA ASP A 138 -2.52 6.18 16.40
C ASP A 138 -2.63 7.65 16.82
N GLU A 139 -1.73 8.50 16.36
CA GLU A 139 -1.82 9.95 16.58
C GLU A 139 -3.08 10.54 15.93
N TYR A 140 -3.42 10.07 14.72
CA TYR A 140 -4.63 10.50 14.01
C TYR A 140 -5.89 10.18 14.83
N LYS A 141 -6.01 8.95 15.33
CA LYS A 141 -7.15 8.54 16.19
C LYS A 141 -7.26 9.43 17.43
N LEU A 142 -6.14 9.82 18.04
CA LEU A 142 -6.13 10.68 19.22
C LEU A 142 -6.60 12.10 18.88
N LEU A 143 -6.09 12.68 17.79
CA LEU A 143 -6.43 14.06 17.38
C LEU A 143 -7.88 14.17 16.89
N ILE A 144 -8.38 13.17 16.17
CA ILE A 144 -9.77 13.12 15.73
C ILE A 144 -10.73 13.08 16.91
N LYS A 145 -10.46 12.27 17.95
CA LYS A 145 -11.28 12.28 19.17
C LYS A 145 -11.33 13.66 19.82
N LYS A 146 -10.20 14.38 19.86
CA LYS A 146 -10.17 15.77 20.35
C LYS A 146 -11.01 16.69 19.47
N GLN A 147 -10.92 16.56 18.14
CA GLN A 147 -11.74 17.33 17.20
C GLN A 147 -13.24 17.05 17.42
N GLU A 148 -13.62 15.80 17.65
CA GLU A 148 -14.99 15.42 18.01
C GLU A 148 -15.44 16.04 19.33
N GLU A 149 -14.58 16.10 20.35
CA GLU A 149 -14.92 16.80 21.60
C GLU A 149 -15.21 18.30 21.38
N PHE A 150 -14.44 18.97 20.51
CA PHE A 150 -14.69 20.37 20.15
C PHE A 150 -16.02 20.56 19.42
N ILE A 151 -16.34 19.67 18.47
CA ILE A 151 -17.63 19.69 17.77
C ILE A 151 -18.80 19.48 18.74
N THR A 152 -18.65 18.56 19.69
CA THR A 152 -19.67 18.30 20.71
C THR A 152 -19.91 19.54 21.56
N LYS A 153 -18.84 20.20 22.00
CA LYS A 153 -18.91 21.46 22.77
C LYS A 153 -19.55 22.59 21.98
N ALA A 154 -19.33 22.63 20.67
CA ALA A 154 -19.99 23.55 19.75
C ALA A 154 -21.46 23.20 19.45
N GLY A 155 -21.98 22.08 19.96
CA GLY A 155 -23.36 21.64 19.73
C GLY A 155 -23.59 20.89 18.43
N GLY A 156 -22.53 20.48 17.72
CA GLY A 156 -22.60 19.66 16.53
C GLY A 156 -22.92 18.18 16.83
N LYS A 157 -23.44 17.46 15.83
CA LYS A 157 -23.69 16.01 15.89
C LYS A 157 -22.81 15.28 14.86
N PHE A 158 -22.27 14.13 15.25
CA PHE A 158 -21.38 13.34 14.40
C PHE A 158 -22.13 12.45 13.41
N PRO A 159 -21.69 12.37 12.15
CA PRO A 159 -21.94 11.19 11.35
C PRO A 159 -21.17 10.01 11.94
N THR A 160 -21.83 8.87 12.14
CA THR A 160 -21.14 7.63 12.50
C THR A 160 -20.21 7.20 11.37
N LEU A 161 -18.91 7.09 11.67
CA LEU A 161 -17.94 6.45 10.80
C LEU A 161 -18.37 4.99 10.55
N LYS A 162 -18.68 4.66 9.30
CA LYS A 162 -18.70 3.27 8.85
C LYS A 162 -17.27 2.85 8.50
N THR A 163 -16.46 2.56 9.51
CA THR A 163 -15.17 1.92 9.29
C THR A 163 -15.43 0.45 8.93
N GLY A 164 -15.27 0.07 7.65
CA GLY A 164 -15.25 -1.34 7.23
C GLY A 164 -16.34 -1.84 6.27
N GLU A 165 -17.10 -0.99 5.57
CA GLU A 165 -17.89 -1.48 4.43
C GLU A 165 -17.02 -1.44 3.17
N SER A 166 -16.35 -2.56 2.91
CA SER A 166 -15.88 -2.90 1.58
C SER A 166 -17.02 -2.67 0.59
N VAL A 167 -16.82 -1.74 -0.34
CA VAL A 167 -17.72 -1.49 -1.47
C VAL A 167 -17.83 -2.82 -2.22
N LYS A 168 -18.91 -3.56 -1.96
CA LYS A 168 -19.42 -4.51 -2.93
C LYS A 168 -19.83 -3.66 -4.12
N THR A 169 -19.02 -3.69 -5.17
CA THR A 169 -19.45 -3.29 -6.51
C THR A 169 -20.70 -4.11 -6.82
N GLU A 170 -21.87 -3.47 -6.71
CA GLU A 170 -23.08 -4.01 -7.31
C GLU A 170 -22.82 -4.17 -8.80
N ASP A 171 -22.99 -5.41 -9.25
CA ASP A 171 -22.98 -5.82 -10.65
C ASP A 171 -23.87 -4.90 -11.49
N SER A 172 -23.24 -3.93 -12.15
CA SER A 172 -23.82 -3.26 -13.30
C SER A 172 -23.89 -4.26 -14.44
N LYS A 173 -24.99 -5.01 -14.43
CA LYS A 173 -25.46 -5.86 -15.51
C LYS A 173 -25.42 -5.08 -16.83
N PRO A 174 -24.59 -5.48 -17.82
CA PRO A 174 -24.68 -4.85 -19.13
C PRO A 174 -25.98 -5.30 -19.81
N LYS A 175 -26.83 -4.33 -20.13
CA LYS A 175 -27.91 -4.50 -21.11
C LYS A 175 -27.27 -4.82 -22.45
N THR A 176 -27.32 -6.09 -22.87
CA THR A 176 -27.19 -6.44 -24.28
C THR A 176 -28.59 -6.38 -24.90
N ASP A 177 -28.86 -5.23 -25.51
CA ASP A 177 -29.86 -5.11 -26.56
C ASP A 177 -29.28 -5.78 -27.82
N SER A 178 -29.96 -6.81 -28.32
CA SER A 178 -29.60 -7.49 -29.56
C SER A 178 -30.87 -8.12 -30.14
N THR A 179 -31.58 -7.28 -30.87
CA THR A 179 -32.49 -7.58 -31.98
C THR A 179 -32.23 -8.96 -32.60
N LYS A 180 -33.12 -9.93 -32.35
CA LYS A 180 -33.15 -11.18 -33.14
C LYS A 180 -34.34 -11.17 -34.09
N LYS A 181 -33.93 -11.13 -35.36
CA LYS A 181 -34.68 -11.17 -36.60
C LYS A 181 -35.64 -12.36 -36.65
N ASP A 182 -36.84 -12.04 -37.11
CA ASP A 182 -37.91 -12.93 -37.52
C ASP A 182 -37.46 -13.91 -38.61
N SER A 183 -37.87 -15.17 -38.50
CA SER A 183 -37.81 -16.20 -39.56
C SER A 183 -38.69 -17.38 -39.14
N THR A 184 -40.01 -17.17 -39.08
CA THR A 184 -40.96 -18.29 -39.07
C THR A 184 -41.23 -18.74 -40.50
N LYS A 185 -40.78 -19.97 -40.75
CA LYS A 185 -40.98 -20.77 -41.95
C LYS A 185 -42.45 -21.22 -42.03
N LYS A 186 -43.08 -21.01 -43.18
CA LYS A 186 -44.17 -21.86 -43.68
C LYS A 186 -43.85 -22.23 -45.12
#